data_AF-A0A858JJZ4-F1
#
_entry.id   AF-A0A858JJZ4-F1
#
_cell.length_a   1.000
_cell.length_b   1.000
_cell.length_c   1.000
_cell.angle_alpha   90.00
_cell.angle_beta   90.00
_cell.angle_gamma   90.00
#
_symmetry.space_group_name_H-M   'P 1'
#
loop_
_entity.id
_entity.type
_entity.pdbx_description
1 polymer ?
#
loop_
_entity_poly.entity_id
_entity_poly.type
_entity_poly.pdbx_seq_one_letter_code
_entity_poly.pdbx_strand_id
1 'polypeptide(L)'
;MSVAYAELQVTTYFSFLRGASSPIELFEQAKALGIEALGICDRNSLAGMVQAHVAAKETGIRLVVGCRLDLADFLPVLVYPTDRAAYGRLCRLLSLGKARAGKGKCHLLWEDLVAWGEGLLVILLPDTADDACALHLRKLKDAFADRAYMALTLRRRPNDQMRLYELANLAHQARVATVVTNDVLFHTHDRRILQDVVTCIRNHTTIDEAGFARERHADRYLKLPAEMARLFSRHPEAVARTVEIVERCRFSLDDLAYQYPDEVSVPGQTPQQALEALTWEGAAAAYPEGIPPEVRNILTHELALIGRMDYAPYFLTVHSIVRHARSQGILCQGRGSAANSAVCYVLGITAIDPARTSLLFERFVSEERREPPDIDVDFEHARREQVIQWIYGHYGRNHAALTAVVTRYRAKGALRDVGKVMGLPEDLIRTLSGQIWGWGRKLDEGALNETGIDLSDRRIRLTLDLARCLIGVPRHLSQHPGGFVLTRDRLDELVPIEPAAMDARQIIEWDKDDIDVLKFMKVDVLHWCWPDGKGGDGSCCRLISPPAGWACVPACLSRKRRRSIPICSSWMPTRTVTGQGWSGWRCGSSTASPPSWPPIHRTASCWIRPVPITCMGARPSCWRTWSRA
;
A
#
# COMPACT_ATOMS: atom_id res chain seq x y z
N MET A 1 -2.03 41.46 -16.23
CA MET A 1 -2.08 40.81 -14.90
C MET A 1 -2.31 39.32 -15.13
N SER A 2 -1.54 38.45 -14.49
CA SER A 2 -1.82 37.01 -14.49
C SER A 2 -3.18 36.77 -13.83
N VAL A 3 -4.05 36.00 -14.47
CA VAL A 3 -5.34 35.64 -13.87
C VAL A 3 -5.08 34.57 -12.82
N ALA A 4 -5.48 34.80 -11.57
CA ALA A 4 -5.42 33.82 -10.50
C ALA A 4 -6.41 32.67 -10.77
N TYR A 5 -5.97 31.43 -10.65
CA TYR A 5 -6.79 30.24 -10.87
C TYR A 5 -6.28 29.05 -10.07
N ALA A 6 -7.21 28.31 -9.48
CA ALA A 6 -6.98 27.00 -8.90
C ALA A 6 -7.87 25.96 -9.58
N GLU A 7 -7.32 24.79 -9.89
CA GLU A 7 -8.13 23.68 -10.40
C GLU A 7 -8.61 22.84 -9.22
N LEU A 8 -9.91 22.87 -8.93
CA LEU A 8 -10.47 22.18 -7.79
C LEU A 8 -10.80 20.71 -8.08
N GLN A 9 -11.02 20.33 -9.34
CA GLN A 9 -11.48 18.98 -9.69
C GLN A 9 -10.39 18.19 -10.43
N VAL A 10 -9.41 17.69 -9.68
CA VAL A 10 -8.31 16.88 -10.23
C VAL A 10 -8.39 15.44 -9.75
N THR A 11 -8.41 14.49 -10.68
CA THR A 11 -8.36 13.06 -10.39
C THR A 11 -6.96 12.51 -10.68
N THR A 12 -6.39 11.79 -9.71
CA THR A 12 -5.09 11.12 -9.87
C THR A 12 -5.29 9.67 -10.31
N TYR A 13 -4.20 8.97 -10.62
CA TYR A 13 -4.24 7.53 -10.90
C TYR A 13 -4.69 6.64 -9.72
N PHE A 14 -4.88 7.21 -8.52
CA PHE A 14 -5.42 6.50 -7.36
C PHE A 14 -6.93 6.35 -7.43
N SER A 15 -7.61 7.15 -8.24
CA SER A 15 -8.86 6.72 -8.87
C SER A 15 -8.54 5.66 -9.93
N PHE A 16 -8.34 4.42 -9.45
CA PHE A 16 -7.80 3.32 -10.25
C PHE A 16 -8.52 3.17 -11.59
N LEU A 17 -7.71 3.09 -12.66
CA LEU A 17 -8.18 2.97 -14.04
C LEU A 17 -9.14 4.10 -14.47
N ARG A 18 -8.98 5.30 -13.91
CA ARG A 18 -9.72 6.52 -14.31
C ARG A 18 -8.76 7.66 -14.59
N GLY A 19 -8.01 8.09 -13.57
CA GLY A 19 -6.95 9.06 -13.73
C GLY A 19 -5.75 8.43 -14.45
N ALA A 20 -5.12 9.20 -15.33
CA ALA A 20 -4.00 8.74 -16.15
C ALA A 20 -2.70 9.46 -15.80
N SER A 21 -2.62 10.07 -14.62
CA SER A 21 -1.44 10.82 -14.17
C SER A 21 -1.18 10.65 -12.69
N SER A 22 0.10 10.62 -12.34
CA SER A 22 0.56 10.64 -10.97
C SER A 22 0.32 12.00 -10.32
N PRO A 23 0.25 12.06 -8.97
CA PRO A 23 0.25 13.33 -8.26
C PRO A 23 1.45 14.21 -8.66
N ILE A 24 2.67 13.67 -8.71
CA ILE A 24 3.86 14.48 -9.06
C ILE A 24 3.75 15.10 -10.47
N GLU A 25 3.35 14.34 -11.49
CA GLU A 25 3.17 14.88 -12.85
C GLU A 25 2.11 16.00 -12.90
N LEU A 26 1.04 15.87 -12.11
CA LEU A 26 -0.02 16.90 -12.03
C LEU A 26 0.49 18.19 -11.39
N PHE A 27 1.22 18.08 -10.28
CA PHE A 27 1.77 19.23 -9.56
C PHE A 27 2.91 19.91 -10.33
N GLU A 28 3.80 19.16 -10.98
CA GLU A 28 4.83 19.71 -11.86
C GLU A 28 4.22 20.48 -13.03
N GLN A 29 3.19 19.92 -13.66
CA GLN A 29 2.49 20.59 -14.75
C GLN A 29 1.74 21.83 -14.26
N ALA A 30 1.11 21.79 -13.09
CA ALA A 30 0.44 22.95 -12.50
C ALA A 30 1.41 24.10 -12.25
N LYS A 31 2.62 23.78 -11.73
CA LYS A 31 3.70 24.75 -11.58
C LYS A 31 4.13 25.35 -12.92
N ALA A 32 4.31 24.51 -13.95
CA ALA A 32 4.69 24.97 -15.28
C ALA A 32 3.63 25.89 -15.93
N LEU A 33 2.35 25.67 -15.62
CA LEU A 33 1.23 26.46 -16.11
C LEU A 33 0.92 27.72 -15.28
N GLY A 34 1.53 27.87 -14.11
CA GLY A 34 1.25 28.96 -13.17
C GLY A 34 -0.12 28.86 -12.48
N ILE A 35 -0.60 27.64 -12.25
CA ILE A 35 -1.82 27.37 -11.46
C ILE A 35 -1.48 27.52 -9.97
N GLU A 36 -2.31 28.19 -9.19
CA GLU A 36 -1.98 28.52 -7.78
C GLU A 36 -2.14 27.33 -6.83
N ALA A 37 -3.17 26.51 -7.06
CA ALA A 37 -3.49 25.38 -6.21
C ALA A 37 -4.21 24.27 -6.99
N LEU A 38 -4.07 23.03 -6.51
CA LEU A 38 -4.79 21.87 -7.02
C LEU A 38 -5.64 21.23 -5.93
N GLY A 39 -6.93 21.06 -6.21
CA GLY A 39 -7.85 20.23 -5.46
C GLY A 39 -7.81 18.78 -5.95
N ILE A 40 -7.23 17.89 -5.14
CA ILE A 40 -7.21 16.46 -5.46
C ILE A 40 -8.53 15.85 -4.99
N CYS A 41 -9.30 15.31 -5.93
CA CYS A 41 -10.62 14.74 -5.74
C CYS A 41 -10.69 13.34 -6.35
N ASP A 42 -9.95 12.40 -5.76
CA ASP A 42 -10.08 11.00 -6.12
C ASP A 42 -11.47 10.47 -5.74
N ARG A 43 -11.97 9.51 -6.53
CA ARG A 43 -13.34 9.01 -6.47
C ARG A 43 -13.53 8.09 -5.27
N ASN A 44 -14.31 8.53 -4.28
CA ASN A 44 -14.64 7.82 -3.04
C ASN A 44 -13.39 7.28 -2.32
N SER A 45 -12.27 7.99 -2.39
CA SER A 45 -10.98 7.56 -1.85
C SER A 45 -10.06 8.74 -1.56
N LEU A 46 -9.18 8.57 -0.58
CA LEU A 46 -8.06 9.46 -0.22
C LEU A 46 -6.70 8.77 -0.40
N ALA A 47 -6.65 7.64 -1.12
CA ALA A 47 -5.43 6.86 -1.31
C ALA A 47 -4.27 7.68 -1.90
N GLY A 48 -4.56 8.61 -2.81
CA GLY A 48 -3.53 9.44 -3.46
C GLY A 48 -3.07 10.68 -2.69
N MET A 49 -3.62 10.93 -1.51
CA MET A 49 -3.46 12.22 -0.85
C MET A 49 -2.05 12.44 -0.29
N VAL A 50 -1.40 11.38 0.22
CA VAL A 50 -0.03 11.50 0.74
C VAL A 50 0.97 11.80 -0.37
N GLN A 51 0.87 11.10 -1.50
CA GLN A 51 1.72 11.38 -2.67
C GLN A 51 1.44 12.77 -3.26
N ALA A 52 0.19 13.25 -3.21
CA ALA A 52 -0.12 14.64 -3.55
C ALA A 52 0.50 15.65 -2.57
N HIS A 53 0.53 15.33 -1.27
CA HIS A 53 1.15 16.18 -0.25
C HIS A 53 2.65 16.32 -0.44
N VAL A 54 3.33 15.21 -0.75
CA VAL A 54 4.76 15.22 -1.11
C VAL A 54 4.99 16.07 -2.36
N ALA A 55 4.23 15.82 -3.43
CA ALA A 55 4.35 16.57 -4.67
C ALA A 55 4.07 18.08 -4.50
N ALA A 56 3.11 18.45 -3.64
CA ALA A 56 2.82 19.82 -3.29
C ALA A 56 4.00 20.52 -2.61
N LYS A 57 4.66 19.84 -1.65
CA LYS A 57 5.85 20.36 -0.97
C LYS A 57 7.04 20.52 -1.92
N GLU A 58 7.27 19.56 -2.81
CA GLU A 58 8.38 19.60 -3.76
C GLU A 58 8.20 20.70 -4.82
N THR A 59 6.98 20.89 -5.30
CA THR A 59 6.69 21.86 -6.36
C THR A 59 6.42 23.27 -5.82
N GLY A 60 5.93 23.39 -4.58
CA GLY A 60 5.47 24.63 -3.96
C GLY A 60 4.03 25.02 -4.34
N ILE A 61 3.32 24.16 -5.08
CA ILE A 61 1.91 24.38 -5.44
C ILE A 61 1.02 23.91 -4.30
N ARG A 62 0.03 24.72 -3.92
CA ARG A 62 -0.83 24.39 -2.79
C ARG A 62 -1.73 23.20 -3.10
N LEU A 63 -1.67 22.17 -2.26
CA LEU A 63 -2.65 21.09 -2.23
C LEU A 63 -3.91 21.56 -1.49
N VAL A 64 -5.08 21.33 -2.10
CA VAL A 64 -6.37 21.35 -1.41
C VAL A 64 -6.86 19.91 -1.32
N VAL A 65 -6.92 19.39 -0.10
CA VAL A 65 -7.41 18.04 0.17
C VAL A 65 -8.90 17.99 -0.14
N GLY A 66 -9.31 17.07 -1.02
CA GLY A 66 -10.71 16.89 -1.37
C GLY A 66 -11.04 15.43 -1.68
N CYS A 67 -12.30 15.18 -1.98
CA CYS A 67 -12.76 13.89 -2.45
C CYS A 67 -13.95 14.09 -3.38
N ARG A 68 -14.02 13.28 -4.45
CA ARG A 68 -15.24 13.19 -5.25
C ARG A 68 -16.12 12.10 -4.65
N LEU A 69 -17.29 12.47 -4.16
CA LEU A 69 -18.30 11.54 -3.68
C LEU A 69 -19.30 11.21 -4.79
N ASP A 70 -19.25 9.97 -5.26
CA ASP A 70 -20.30 9.39 -6.10
C ASP A 70 -21.32 8.71 -5.17
N LEU A 71 -22.44 9.41 -4.94
CA LEU A 71 -23.57 8.97 -4.13
C LEU A 71 -24.51 8.07 -4.96
N ALA A 72 -25.20 7.13 -4.30
CA ALA A 72 -26.07 6.17 -4.98
C ALA A 72 -27.46 6.74 -5.32
N ASP A 73 -27.94 7.72 -4.54
CA ASP A 73 -29.27 8.31 -4.61
C ASP A 73 -29.27 9.83 -4.90
N PHE A 74 -28.11 10.39 -5.24
CA PHE A 74 -27.90 11.82 -5.45
C PHE A 74 -26.84 12.07 -6.53
N LEU A 75 -26.83 13.27 -7.12
CA LEU A 75 -25.79 13.65 -8.08
C LEU A 75 -24.40 13.63 -7.42
N PRO A 76 -23.32 13.34 -8.18
CA PRO A 76 -21.98 13.41 -7.63
C PRO A 76 -21.64 14.79 -7.09
N VAL A 77 -20.83 14.83 -6.03
CA VAL A 77 -20.35 16.08 -5.42
C VAL A 77 -18.84 16.02 -5.21
N LEU A 78 -18.20 17.19 -5.17
CA LEU A 78 -16.87 17.35 -4.61
C LEU A 78 -17.01 17.84 -3.18
N VAL A 79 -16.22 17.29 -2.27
CA VAL A 79 -16.17 17.73 -0.88
C VAL A 79 -14.76 18.14 -0.49
N TYR A 80 -14.65 19.24 0.26
CA TYR A 80 -13.39 19.73 0.80
C TYR A 80 -13.54 20.03 2.28
N PRO A 81 -12.78 19.36 3.17
CA PRO A 81 -12.74 19.71 4.58
C PRO A 81 -12.06 21.06 4.80
N THR A 82 -12.67 21.91 5.62
CA THR A 82 -12.09 23.21 5.98
C THR A 82 -10.99 23.11 7.03
N ASP A 83 -11.07 22.10 7.89
CA ASP A 83 -10.20 21.89 9.05
C ASP A 83 -9.99 20.39 9.35
N ARG A 84 -9.18 20.10 10.38
CA ARG A 84 -8.85 18.75 10.84
C ARG A 84 -10.07 17.94 11.29
N ALA A 85 -11.06 18.56 11.93
CA ALA A 85 -12.26 17.87 12.41
C ALA A 85 -13.17 17.49 11.23
N ALA A 86 -13.32 18.39 10.26
CA ALA A 86 -14.04 18.15 9.01
C ALA A 86 -13.38 17.02 8.20
N TYR A 87 -12.04 16.97 8.16
CA TYR A 87 -11.31 15.87 7.54
C TYR A 87 -11.60 14.53 8.24
N GLY A 88 -11.60 14.51 9.58
CA GLY A 88 -11.95 13.30 10.33
C GLY A 88 -13.36 12.80 10.01
N ARG A 89 -14.34 13.70 9.90
CA ARG A 89 -15.72 13.35 9.49
C ARG A 89 -15.77 12.81 8.06
N LEU A 90 -14.98 13.36 7.12
CA LEU A 90 -14.85 12.83 5.76
C LEU A 90 -14.28 11.39 5.77
N CYS A 91 -13.25 11.13 6.56
CA CYS A 91 -12.68 9.78 6.69
C CYS A 91 -13.70 8.78 7.24
N ARG A 92 -14.52 9.19 8.22
CA ARG A 92 -15.62 8.37 8.78
C ARG A 92 -16.72 8.11 7.76
N LEU A 93 -17.12 9.13 7.00
CA LEU A 93 -18.08 9.01 5.90
C LEU A 93 -17.61 7.97 4.88
N LEU A 94 -16.36 8.08 4.41
CA LEU A 94 -15.79 7.15 3.45
C LEU A 94 -15.70 5.72 4.01
N SER A 95 -15.25 5.58 5.26
CA SER A 95 -15.16 4.28 5.94
C SER A 95 -16.52 3.59 6.07
N LEU A 96 -17.57 4.36 6.40
CA LEU A 96 -18.96 3.88 6.42
C LEU A 96 -19.40 3.33 5.06
N GLY A 97 -19.20 4.12 4.00
CA GLY A 97 -19.58 3.70 2.64
C GLY A 97 -18.80 2.49 2.14
N LYS A 98 -17.51 2.40 2.48
CA LYS A 98 -16.64 1.26 2.14
C LYS A 98 -17.03 0.00 2.90
N ALA A 99 -17.34 0.12 4.19
CA ALA A 99 -17.83 -0.99 5.01
C ALA A 99 -19.13 -1.59 4.44
N ARG A 100 -20.06 -0.74 3.99
CA ARG A 100 -21.33 -1.19 3.37
C ARG A 100 -21.15 -1.90 2.03
N ALA A 101 -20.20 -1.46 1.21
CA ALA A 101 -20.04 -1.95 -0.15
C ALA A 101 -19.05 -3.12 -0.31
N GLY A 102 -18.19 -3.34 0.68
CA GLY A 102 -17.10 -4.32 0.63
C GLY A 102 -15.86 -3.83 -0.12
N LYS A 103 -14.88 -4.72 -0.29
CA LYS A 103 -13.54 -4.40 -0.81
C LYS A 103 -13.57 -3.61 -2.12
N GLY A 104 -12.84 -2.48 -2.15
CA GLY A 104 -12.63 -1.68 -3.36
C GLY A 104 -13.89 -1.00 -3.90
N LYS A 105 -14.99 -0.99 -3.13
CA LYS A 105 -16.25 -0.33 -3.47
C LYS A 105 -16.62 0.65 -2.36
N CYS A 106 -17.54 1.54 -2.66
CA CYS A 106 -18.07 2.49 -1.68
C CYS A 106 -19.53 2.78 -2.04
N HIS A 107 -20.43 2.67 -1.05
CA HIS A 107 -21.86 2.90 -1.19
C HIS A 107 -22.29 3.96 -0.18
N LEU A 108 -22.49 5.18 -0.68
CA LEU A 108 -22.87 6.35 0.10
C LEU A 108 -24.21 6.87 -0.37
N LEU A 109 -25.02 7.32 0.58
CA LEU A 109 -26.30 7.96 0.35
C LEU A 109 -26.21 9.45 0.70
N TRP A 110 -27.15 10.23 0.19
CA TRP A 110 -27.28 11.66 0.52
C TRP A 110 -27.37 11.90 2.03
N GLU A 111 -28.12 11.06 2.75
CA GLU A 111 -28.26 11.16 4.20
C GLU A 111 -26.93 11.00 4.95
N ASP A 112 -26.02 10.15 4.44
CA ASP A 112 -24.71 9.99 5.06
C ASP A 112 -23.89 11.27 4.91
N LEU A 113 -23.93 11.90 3.72
CA LEU A 113 -23.25 13.17 3.48
C LEU A 113 -23.82 14.28 4.36
N VAL A 114 -25.14 14.32 4.59
CA VAL A 114 -25.73 15.31 5.51
C VAL A 114 -25.28 15.05 6.94
N ALA A 115 -25.25 13.78 7.38
CA ALA A 115 -24.85 13.40 8.74
C ALA A 115 -23.37 13.71 9.06
N TRP A 116 -22.48 13.52 8.08
CA TRP A 116 -21.03 13.72 8.24
C TRP A 116 -20.51 15.01 7.60
N GLY A 117 -21.40 15.84 7.06
CA GLY A 117 -21.06 16.96 6.20
C GLY A 117 -20.64 18.25 6.91
N GLU A 118 -20.67 18.30 8.23
CA GLU A 118 -20.27 19.48 9.00
C GLU A 118 -18.81 19.89 8.68
N GLY A 119 -18.57 21.17 8.42
CA GLY A 119 -17.25 21.69 8.04
C GLY A 119 -16.76 21.28 6.65
N LEU A 120 -17.57 20.57 5.84
CA LEU A 120 -17.26 20.32 4.43
C LEU A 120 -17.82 21.45 3.55
N LEU A 121 -17.02 21.93 2.60
CA LEU A 121 -17.54 22.62 1.42
C LEU A 121 -17.99 21.58 0.41
N VAL A 122 -19.14 21.79 -0.23
CA VAL A 122 -19.74 20.81 -1.13
C VAL A 122 -20.06 21.47 -2.46
N ILE A 123 -19.50 20.92 -3.54
CA ILE A 123 -19.70 21.39 -4.92
C ILE A 123 -20.51 20.34 -5.68
N LEU A 124 -21.72 20.68 -6.10
CA LEU A 124 -22.55 19.82 -6.95
C LEU A 124 -21.96 19.70 -8.35
N LEU A 125 -21.94 18.49 -8.92
CA LEU A 125 -21.50 18.21 -10.29
C LEU A 125 -22.68 17.86 -11.22
N PRO A 126 -23.44 18.86 -11.69
CA PRO A 126 -24.59 18.60 -12.56
C PRO A 126 -24.18 18.19 -13.98
N ASP A 127 -25.04 17.44 -14.66
CA ASP A 127 -24.94 17.27 -16.12
C ASP A 127 -25.75 18.35 -16.82
N THR A 128 -27.06 18.41 -16.59
CA THR A 128 -28.03 19.32 -17.23
C THR A 128 -28.78 20.17 -16.19
N ALA A 129 -29.33 21.32 -16.61
CA ALA A 129 -30.16 22.18 -15.79
C ALA A 129 -31.64 21.73 -15.84
N ASP A 130 -31.90 20.52 -15.35
CA ASP A 130 -33.24 19.92 -15.29
C ASP A 130 -33.87 20.01 -13.88
N ASP A 131 -35.12 19.55 -13.75
CA ASP A 131 -35.86 19.54 -12.50
C ASP A 131 -35.17 18.71 -11.40
N ALA A 132 -34.45 17.65 -11.78
CA ALA A 132 -33.68 16.83 -10.83
C ALA A 132 -32.47 17.62 -10.29
N CYS A 133 -31.75 18.34 -11.15
CA CYS A 133 -30.71 19.27 -10.74
C CYS A 133 -31.27 20.36 -9.83
N ALA A 134 -32.42 20.94 -10.16
CA ALA A 134 -33.08 21.96 -9.34
C ALA A 134 -33.43 21.43 -7.94
N LEU A 135 -33.95 20.20 -7.86
CA LEU A 135 -34.26 19.54 -6.60
C LEU A 135 -33.00 19.28 -5.76
N HIS A 136 -31.95 18.74 -6.36
CA HIS A 136 -30.69 18.48 -5.68
C HIS A 136 -30.02 19.77 -5.20
N LEU A 137 -30.09 20.84 -6.00
CA LEU A 137 -29.52 22.13 -5.63
C LEU A 137 -30.22 22.76 -4.43
N ARG A 138 -31.56 22.64 -4.35
CA ARG A 138 -32.33 23.04 -3.15
C ARG A 138 -31.91 22.23 -1.92
N LYS A 139 -31.90 20.90 -2.03
CA LYS A 139 -31.45 20.02 -0.93
C LYS A 139 -30.04 20.37 -0.45
N LEU A 140 -29.13 20.64 -1.38
CA LEU A 140 -27.76 21.05 -1.07
C LEU A 140 -27.72 22.40 -0.34
N LYS A 141 -28.49 23.38 -0.81
CA LYS A 141 -28.57 24.69 -0.17
C LYS A 141 -29.11 24.59 1.25
N ASP A 142 -30.15 23.79 1.46
CA ASP A 142 -30.78 23.62 2.77
C ASP A 142 -29.82 22.95 3.77
N ALA A 143 -29.04 21.96 3.33
CA ALA A 143 -28.11 21.24 4.20
C ALA A 143 -26.77 21.96 4.45
N PHE A 144 -26.25 22.69 3.46
CA PHE A 144 -24.89 23.24 3.51
C PHE A 144 -24.82 24.77 3.48
N ALA A 145 -25.94 25.46 3.27
CA ALA A 145 -26.07 26.92 3.32
C ALA A 145 -25.04 27.67 2.46
N ASP A 146 -24.08 28.36 3.07
CA ASP A 146 -23.00 29.13 2.43
C ASP A 146 -21.81 28.25 2.00
N ARG A 147 -21.81 26.96 2.38
CA ARG A 147 -20.83 25.95 1.98
C ARG A 147 -21.25 25.18 0.72
N ALA A 148 -22.44 25.46 0.19
CA ALA A 148 -22.97 24.88 -1.03
C ALA A 148 -22.51 25.67 -2.27
N TYR A 149 -21.95 24.96 -3.24
CA TYR A 149 -21.54 25.48 -4.54
C TYR A 149 -22.05 24.59 -5.67
N MET A 150 -22.07 25.11 -6.89
CA MET A 150 -22.35 24.33 -8.10
C MET A 150 -21.25 24.50 -9.15
N ALA A 151 -20.77 23.38 -9.67
CA ALA A 151 -19.72 23.38 -10.68
C ALA A 151 -20.25 23.80 -12.05
N LEU A 152 -19.50 24.67 -12.72
CA LEU A 152 -19.61 24.99 -14.13
C LEU A 152 -18.43 24.35 -14.86
N THR A 153 -18.66 23.18 -15.43
CA THR A 153 -17.64 22.42 -16.17
C THR A 153 -17.93 22.47 -17.67
N LEU A 154 -16.97 22.91 -18.47
CA LEU A 154 -17.06 22.89 -19.93
C LEU A 154 -16.77 21.49 -20.45
N ARG A 155 -17.73 20.91 -21.17
CA ARG A 155 -17.72 19.54 -21.71
C ARG A 155 -17.56 19.50 -23.24
N ARG A 156 -17.62 20.66 -23.91
CA ARG A 156 -17.55 20.83 -25.38
C ARG A 156 -18.60 20.02 -26.14
N ARG A 157 -19.79 19.89 -25.57
CA ARG A 157 -20.96 19.32 -26.24
C ARG A 157 -21.59 20.35 -27.20
N PRO A 158 -22.42 19.93 -28.15
CA PRO A 158 -23.32 20.86 -28.82
C PRO A 158 -24.11 21.67 -27.78
N ASN A 159 -24.21 22.98 -27.97
CA ASN A 159 -24.93 23.91 -27.08
C ASN A 159 -24.41 23.98 -25.63
N ASP A 160 -23.17 23.62 -25.36
CA ASP A 160 -22.63 23.59 -23.99
C ASP A 160 -22.61 24.96 -23.29
N GLN A 161 -22.46 26.03 -24.05
CA GLN A 161 -22.55 27.40 -23.51
C GLN A 161 -23.98 27.77 -23.08
N MET A 162 -25.00 27.24 -23.75
CA MET A 162 -26.39 27.39 -23.29
C MET A 162 -26.62 26.60 -22.01
N ARG A 163 -26.12 25.35 -21.96
CA ARG A 163 -26.18 24.52 -20.75
C ARG A 163 -25.52 25.20 -19.54
N LEU A 164 -24.33 25.80 -19.72
CA LEU A 164 -23.66 26.55 -18.66
C LEU A 164 -24.47 27.78 -18.22
N TYR A 165 -25.11 28.49 -19.15
CA TYR A 165 -25.99 29.61 -18.84
C TYR A 165 -27.23 29.18 -18.05
N GLU A 166 -27.90 28.11 -18.47
CA GLU A 166 -29.07 27.55 -17.77
C GLU A 166 -28.69 27.07 -16.36
N LEU A 167 -27.56 26.39 -16.21
CA LEU A 167 -27.01 26.01 -14.92
C LEU A 167 -26.73 27.24 -14.05
N ALA A 168 -26.03 28.24 -14.58
CA ALA A 168 -25.74 29.47 -13.82
C ALA A 168 -27.02 30.18 -13.36
N ASN A 169 -28.05 30.25 -14.20
CA ASN A 169 -29.35 30.82 -13.84
C ASN A 169 -30.05 30.01 -12.75
N LEU A 170 -30.02 28.68 -12.84
CA LEU A 170 -30.59 27.80 -11.83
C LEU A 170 -29.91 27.99 -10.47
N ALA A 171 -28.58 28.09 -10.44
CA ALA A 171 -27.82 28.40 -9.23
C ALA A 171 -28.16 29.79 -8.67
N HIS A 172 -28.30 30.79 -9.53
CA HIS A 172 -28.69 32.13 -9.12
C HIS A 172 -30.08 32.12 -8.45
N GLN A 173 -31.07 31.45 -9.05
CA GLN A 173 -32.42 31.30 -8.50
C GLN A 173 -32.40 30.57 -7.15
N ALA A 174 -31.57 29.54 -7.01
CA ALA A 174 -31.40 28.79 -5.77
C ALA A 174 -30.49 29.47 -4.72
N ARG A 175 -29.90 30.64 -5.04
CA ARG A 175 -28.93 31.35 -4.19
C ARG A 175 -27.73 30.47 -3.78
N VAL A 176 -27.25 29.68 -4.75
CA VAL A 176 -26.04 28.85 -4.63
C VAL A 176 -24.96 29.46 -5.52
N ALA A 177 -23.75 29.61 -4.99
CA ALA A 177 -22.64 30.20 -5.75
C ALA A 177 -22.10 29.20 -6.79
N THR A 178 -21.73 29.70 -7.96
CA THR A 178 -21.11 28.88 -9.03
C THR A 178 -19.59 28.95 -8.97
N VAL A 179 -18.94 27.85 -9.33
CA VAL A 179 -17.48 27.74 -9.40
C VAL A 179 -17.08 26.98 -10.65
N VAL A 180 -16.01 27.43 -11.31
CA VAL A 180 -15.48 26.77 -12.50
C VAL A 180 -14.65 25.55 -12.12
N THR A 181 -14.82 24.46 -12.86
CA THR A 181 -13.95 23.28 -12.80
C THR A 181 -13.65 22.77 -14.21
N ASN A 182 -12.60 21.97 -14.34
CA ASN A 182 -12.22 21.37 -15.61
C ASN A 182 -12.30 19.83 -15.62
N ASP A 183 -12.60 19.21 -14.47
CA ASP A 183 -12.76 17.76 -14.31
C ASP A 183 -11.55 16.97 -14.85
N VAL A 184 -10.35 17.33 -14.39
CA VAL A 184 -9.06 16.86 -14.91
C VAL A 184 -8.85 15.37 -14.61
N LEU A 185 -8.47 14.60 -15.63
CA LEU A 185 -8.05 13.19 -15.51
C LEU A 185 -6.56 12.99 -15.79
N PHE A 186 -5.89 13.98 -16.38
CA PHE A 186 -4.50 13.88 -16.77
C PHE A 186 -3.79 15.24 -16.80
N HIS A 187 -2.47 15.27 -16.67
CA HIS A 187 -1.70 16.53 -16.65
C HIS A 187 -1.64 17.21 -18.03
N THR A 188 -1.42 16.46 -19.10
CA THR A 188 -1.20 16.98 -20.47
C THR A 188 -2.08 16.31 -21.51
N HIS A 189 -2.33 17.01 -22.62
CA HIS A 189 -3.22 16.55 -23.69
C HIS A 189 -2.83 15.17 -24.29
N ASP A 190 -1.52 14.89 -24.45
CA ASP A 190 -1.01 13.63 -25.00
C ASP A 190 -1.40 12.40 -24.16
N ARG A 191 -1.65 12.60 -22.88
CA ARG A 191 -2.03 11.53 -21.94
C ARG A 191 -3.43 10.99 -22.18
N ARG A 192 -4.24 11.65 -23.02
CA ARG A 192 -5.59 11.19 -23.39
C ARG A 192 -5.60 9.76 -23.92
N ILE A 193 -4.61 9.38 -24.74
CA ILE A 193 -4.55 8.01 -25.31
C ILE A 193 -4.43 6.98 -24.18
N LEU A 194 -3.63 7.27 -23.16
CA LEU A 194 -3.51 6.40 -21.99
C LEU A 194 -4.82 6.36 -21.18
N GLN A 195 -5.53 7.49 -21.10
CA GLN A 195 -6.83 7.57 -20.43
C GLN A 195 -7.88 6.68 -21.11
N ASP A 196 -7.91 6.67 -22.45
CA ASP A 196 -8.78 5.77 -23.22
C ASP A 196 -8.41 4.30 -22.95
N VAL A 197 -7.12 3.98 -22.89
CA VAL A 197 -6.63 2.62 -22.58
C VAL A 197 -7.09 2.16 -21.19
N VAL A 198 -6.86 2.94 -20.14
CA VAL A 198 -7.28 2.54 -18.78
C VAL A 198 -8.80 2.46 -18.66
N THR A 199 -9.54 3.26 -19.43
CA THR A 199 -11.00 3.16 -19.54
C THR A 199 -11.42 1.84 -20.19
N CYS A 200 -10.74 1.41 -21.25
CA CYS A 200 -10.98 0.12 -21.89
C CYS A 200 -10.64 -1.05 -20.95
N ILE A 201 -9.53 -0.97 -20.20
CA ILE A 201 -9.17 -1.97 -19.18
C ILE A 201 -10.29 -2.08 -18.13
N ARG A 202 -10.79 -0.93 -17.63
CA ARG A 202 -11.85 -0.87 -16.62
C ARG A 202 -13.18 -1.47 -17.11
N ASN A 203 -13.53 -1.25 -18.37
CA ASN A 203 -14.78 -1.70 -18.96
C ASN A 203 -14.65 -3.07 -19.67
N HIS A 204 -13.49 -3.71 -19.61
CA HIS A 204 -13.20 -5.00 -20.25
C HIS A 204 -13.54 -5.02 -21.76
N THR A 205 -13.14 -3.98 -22.48
CA THR A 205 -13.40 -3.82 -23.93
C THR A 205 -12.10 -3.49 -24.69
N THR A 206 -12.16 -3.54 -26.02
CA THR A 206 -11.06 -3.14 -26.90
C THR A 206 -11.18 -1.67 -27.30
N ILE A 207 -10.08 -1.06 -27.75
CA ILE A 207 -10.09 0.34 -28.20
C ILE A 207 -11.00 0.57 -29.42
N ASP A 208 -11.14 -0.46 -30.26
CA ASP A 208 -11.95 -0.42 -31.48
C ASP A 208 -13.45 -0.49 -31.15
N GLU A 209 -13.82 -1.18 -30.06
CA GLU A 209 -15.21 -1.39 -29.62
C GLU A 209 -15.67 -0.39 -28.55
N ALA A 210 -14.76 0.36 -27.94
CA ALA A 210 -15.04 1.18 -26.76
C ALA A 210 -16.18 2.21 -26.98
N GLY A 211 -16.43 2.67 -28.21
CA GLY A 211 -17.58 3.52 -28.55
C GLY A 211 -17.74 4.72 -27.61
N PHE A 212 -18.91 4.82 -26.96
CA PHE A 212 -19.27 5.86 -25.98
C PHE A 212 -18.71 5.63 -24.57
N ALA A 213 -18.03 4.51 -24.32
CA ALA A 213 -17.37 4.26 -23.05
C ALA A 213 -16.11 5.13 -22.86
N ARG A 214 -15.51 5.62 -23.95
CA ARG A 214 -14.43 6.61 -23.93
C ARG A 214 -14.92 7.96 -23.42
N GLU A 215 -14.00 8.73 -22.86
CA GLU A 215 -14.32 10.09 -22.44
C GLU A 215 -14.70 10.94 -23.65
N ARG A 216 -15.93 11.48 -23.60
CA ARG A 216 -16.45 12.37 -24.64
C ARG A 216 -15.73 13.71 -24.65
N HIS A 217 -15.15 14.10 -23.52
CA HIS A 217 -14.52 15.39 -23.32
C HIS A 217 -13.01 15.23 -23.55
N ALA A 218 -12.51 15.76 -24.67
CA ALA A 218 -11.09 15.71 -25.01
C ALA A 218 -10.21 16.55 -24.06
N ASP A 219 -10.80 17.56 -23.42
CA ASP A 219 -10.12 18.65 -22.75
C ASP A 219 -9.87 18.41 -21.25
N ARG A 220 -9.87 17.15 -20.78
CA ARG A 220 -9.70 16.84 -19.34
C ARG A 220 -8.23 16.87 -18.87
N TYR A 221 -7.44 17.81 -19.41
CA TYR A 221 -6.07 18.13 -19.01
C TYR A 221 -5.96 19.48 -18.31
N LEU A 222 -4.89 19.72 -17.54
CA LEU A 222 -4.63 21.01 -16.89
C LEU A 222 -4.42 22.13 -17.93
N LYS A 223 -5.16 23.24 -17.77
CA LYS A 223 -5.10 24.39 -18.68
C LYS A 223 -4.44 25.58 -18.02
N LEU A 224 -3.96 26.51 -18.85
CA LEU A 224 -3.44 27.80 -18.39
C LEU A 224 -4.56 28.59 -17.69
N PRO A 225 -4.27 29.31 -16.58
CA PRO A 225 -5.23 30.21 -15.94
C PRO A 225 -5.90 31.20 -16.91
N ALA A 226 -5.13 31.78 -17.83
CA ALA A 226 -5.64 32.68 -18.86
C ALA A 226 -6.58 31.99 -19.85
N GLU A 227 -6.36 30.70 -20.15
CA GLU A 227 -7.26 29.91 -20.98
C GLU A 227 -8.57 29.64 -20.25
N MET A 228 -8.53 29.28 -18.97
CA MET A 228 -9.73 29.09 -18.16
C MET A 228 -10.56 30.38 -18.07
N ALA A 229 -9.90 31.53 -17.84
CA ALA A 229 -10.55 32.84 -17.83
C ALA A 229 -11.22 33.17 -19.18
N ARG A 230 -10.57 32.84 -20.29
CA ARG A 230 -11.12 33.04 -21.64
C ARG A 230 -12.33 32.14 -21.90
N LEU A 231 -12.23 30.85 -21.56
CA LEU A 231 -13.30 29.86 -21.75
C LEU A 231 -14.55 30.19 -20.94
N PHE A 232 -14.38 30.78 -19.75
CA PHE A 232 -15.45 31.18 -18.84
C PHE A 232 -15.58 32.71 -18.75
N SER A 233 -15.32 33.43 -19.84
CA SER A 233 -15.44 34.90 -19.91
C SER A 233 -16.82 35.45 -19.53
N ARG A 234 -17.88 34.64 -19.64
CA ARG A 234 -19.25 34.98 -19.20
C ARG A 234 -19.49 34.75 -17.70
N HIS A 235 -18.57 34.08 -17.01
CA HIS A 235 -18.66 33.71 -15.59
C HIS A 235 -17.36 34.04 -14.82
N PRO A 236 -16.85 35.28 -14.88
CA PRO A 236 -15.58 35.65 -14.24
C PRO A 236 -15.59 35.44 -12.73
N GLU A 237 -16.73 35.67 -12.07
CA GLU A 237 -16.88 35.39 -10.63
C GLU A 237 -16.70 33.92 -10.29
N ALA A 238 -17.18 33.00 -11.14
CA ALA A 238 -17.05 31.57 -10.91
C ALA A 238 -15.59 31.10 -11.06
N VAL A 239 -14.78 31.79 -11.88
CA VAL A 239 -13.33 31.59 -11.96
C VAL A 239 -12.64 32.08 -10.69
N ALA A 240 -12.95 33.31 -10.25
CA ALA A 240 -12.38 33.89 -9.03
C ALA A 240 -12.71 33.07 -7.76
N ARG A 241 -13.90 32.46 -7.72
CA ARG A 241 -14.37 31.61 -6.62
C ARG A 241 -13.52 30.36 -6.39
N THR A 242 -12.74 29.94 -7.39
CA THR A 242 -11.78 28.84 -7.20
C THR A 242 -10.76 29.17 -6.11
N VAL A 243 -10.25 30.40 -6.10
CA VAL A 243 -9.28 30.88 -5.10
C VAL A 243 -9.96 31.14 -3.76
N GLU A 244 -11.20 31.66 -3.75
CA GLU A 244 -12.01 31.80 -2.52
C GLU A 244 -12.15 30.46 -1.79
N ILE A 245 -12.48 29.38 -2.50
CA ILE A 245 -12.60 28.04 -1.92
C ILE A 245 -11.26 27.55 -1.39
N VAL A 246 -10.17 27.75 -2.14
CA VAL A 246 -8.81 27.45 -1.67
C VAL A 246 -8.52 28.18 -0.37
N GLU A 247 -8.95 29.43 -0.22
CA GLU A 247 -8.78 30.18 1.02
C GLU A 247 -9.64 29.65 2.17
N ARG A 248 -10.81 29.08 1.91
CA ARG A 248 -11.62 28.48 2.98
C ARG A 248 -11.08 27.12 3.44
N CYS A 249 -10.38 26.39 2.58
CA CYS A 249 -9.83 25.07 2.89
C CYS A 249 -8.43 25.17 3.53
N ARG A 250 -8.36 25.13 4.87
CA ARG A 250 -7.11 25.32 5.63
C ARG A 250 -6.43 24.02 6.07
N PHE A 251 -7.16 22.91 6.09
CA PHE A 251 -6.61 21.61 6.47
C PHE A 251 -5.38 21.22 5.64
N SER A 252 -4.34 20.74 6.33
CA SER A 252 -3.13 20.14 5.76
C SER A 252 -2.92 18.74 6.34
N LEU A 253 -2.27 17.85 5.58
CA LEU A 253 -1.87 16.54 6.10
C LEU A 253 -0.81 16.67 7.22
N ASP A 254 -0.13 17.82 7.31
CA ASP A 254 0.78 18.12 8.42
C ASP A 254 0.04 18.32 9.75
N ASP A 255 -1.28 18.54 9.73
CA ASP A 255 -2.13 18.65 10.93
C ASP A 255 -2.49 17.28 11.52
N LEU A 256 -2.11 16.17 10.86
CA LEU A 256 -2.35 14.81 11.33
C LEU A 256 -1.33 14.44 12.41
N ALA A 257 -1.59 14.86 13.65
CA ALA A 257 -0.84 14.41 14.81
C ALA A 257 -1.15 12.94 15.10
N TYR A 258 -0.15 12.08 14.93
CA TYR A 258 -0.24 10.65 15.22
C TYR A 258 0.11 10.37 16.68
N GLN A 259 -0.80 9.74 17.41
CA GLN A 259 -0.59 9.31 18.80
C GLN A 259 -0.67 7.79 18.91
N TYR A 260 0.38 7.21 19.48
CA TYR A 260 0.46 5.76 19.69
C TYR A 260 -0.36 5.33 20.92
N PRO A 261 -0.95 4.13 20.94
CA PRO A 261 -1.63 3.61 22.12
C PRO A 261 -0.71 3.54 23.35
N ASP A 262 -1.23 3.95 24.50
CA ASP A 262 -0.54 3.82 25.78
C ASP A 262 -0.91 2.50 26.46
N GLU A 263 0.04 1.55 26.46
CA GLU A 263 -0.08 0.22 27.09
C GLU A 263 0.32 0.25 28.59
N VAL A 264 -0.13 1.27 29.32
CA VAL A 264 0.23 1.43 30.73
C VAL A 264 -0.71 0.60 31.62
N SER A 265 -0.16 -0.43 32.26
CA SER A 265 -0.94 -1.33 33.13
C SER A 265 -1.28 -0.73 34.51
N VAL A 266 -0.50 0.24 35.00
CA VAL A 266 -0.68 0.86 36.32
C VAL A 266 -1.17 2.30 36.18
N PRO A 267 -2.34 2.65 36.73
CA PRO A 267 -2.84 4.02 36.68
C PRO A 267 -1.83 5.03 37.26
N GLY A 268 -1.52 6.09 36.49
CA GLY A 268 -0.62 7.16 36.90
C GLY A 268 0.87 6.95 36.56
N GLN A 269 1.26 5.80 36.00
CA GLN A 269 2.60 5.62 35.43
C GLN A 269 2.68 6.20 34.01
N THR A 270 3.86 6.70 33.66
CA THR A 270 4.17 7.05 32.26
C THR A 270 4.56 5.78 31.46
N PRO A 271 4.40 5.78 30.12
CA PRO A 271 4.86 4.66 29.28
C PRO A 271 6.34 4.31 29.51
N GLN A 272 7.19 5.33 29.69
CA GLN A 272 8.62 5.13 29.98
C GLN A 272 8.84 4.40 31.31
N GLN A 273 8.16 4.80 32.38
CA GLN A 273 8.26 4.14 33.70
C GLN A 273 7.79 2.68 33.65
N ALA A 274 6.70 2.41 32.91
CA ALA A 274 6.20 1.06 32.72
C ALA A 274 7.21 0.19 31.94
N LEU A 275 7.82 0.73 30.88
CA LEU A 275 8.85 0.04 30.11
C LEU A 275 10.08 -0.27 30.97
N GLU A 276 10.55 0.69 31.76
CA GLU A 276 11.69 0.49 32.68
C GLU A 276 11.41 -0.63 33.68
N ALA A 277 10.24 -0.63 34.31
CA ALA A 277 9.84 -1.67 35.26
C ALA A 277 9.86 -3.07 34.62
N LEU A 278 9.22 -3.22 33.45
CA LEU A 278 9.18 -4.49 32.71
C LEU A 278 10.57 -4.93 32.22
N THR A 279 11.41 -3.98 31.82
CA THR A 279 12.77 -4.25 31.35
C THR A 279 13.62 -4.82 32.49
N TRP A 280 13.54 -4.25 33.69
CA TRP A 280 14.30 -4.73 34.85
C TRP A 280 13.75 -6.07 35.39
N GLU A 281 12.44 -6.27 35.35
CA GLU A 281 11.81 -7.56 35.68
C GLU A 281 12.26 -8.66 34.69
N GLY A 282 12.20 -8.36 33.38
CA GLY A 282 12.67 -9.25 32.32
C GLY A 282 14.16 -9.57 32.44
N ALA A 283 14.98 -8.57 32.79
CA ALA A 283 16.42 -8.77 32.99
C ALA A 283 16.72 -9.69 34.18
N ALA A 284 15.98 -9.55 35.29
CA ALA A 284 16.11 -10.45 36.44
C ALA A 284 15.71 -11.89 36.08
N ALA A 285 14.67 -12.08 35.25
CA ALA A 285 14.25 -13.39 34.78
C ALA A 285 15.24 -14.01 33.77
N ALA A 286 15.84 -13.20 32.89
CA ALA A 286 16.80 -13.64 31.88
C ALA A 286 18.17 -14.02 32.48
N TYR A 287 18.57 -13.35 33.59
CA TYR A 287 19.84 -13.59 34.28
C TYR A 287 19.63 -13.94 35.76
N PRO A 288 19.18 -15.18 36.10
CA PRO A 288 18.93 -15.59 37.49
C PRO A 288 20.16 -15.54 38.40
N GLU A 289 21.36 -15.70 37.83
CA GLU A 289 22.63 -15.64 38.56
C GLU A 289 23.16 -14.21 38.74
N GLY A 290 22.41 -13.20 38.27
CA GLY A 290 22.76 -11.80 38.32
C GLY A 290 23.02 -11.20 36.94
N ILE A 291 22.56 -9.97 36.74
CA ILE A 291 22.70 -9.23 35.48
C ILE A 291 24.17 -8.80 35.30
N PRO A 292 24.85 -9.19 34.21
CA PRO A 292 26.22 -8.76 33.94
C PRO A 292 26.34 -7.22 33.89
N PRO A 293 27.45 -6.62 34.41
CA PRO A 293 27.62 -5.17 34.42
C PRO A 293 27.53 -4.52 33.03
N GLU A 294 28.08 -5.17 32.01
CA GLU A 294 28.02 -4.71 30.62
C GLU A 294 26.57 -4.63 30.11
N VAL A 295 25.77 -5.68 30.36
CA VAL A 295 24.34 -5.72 29.98
C VAL A 295 23.55 -4.64 30.72
N ARG A 296 23.81 -4.44 32.02
CA ARG A 296 23.17 -3.36 32.80
C ARG A 296 23.45 -1.98 32.20
N ASN A 297 24.69 -1.73 31.76
CA ASN A 297 25.07 -0.47 31.13
C ASN A 297 24.36 -0.29 29.78
N ILE A 298 24.29 -1.35 28.96
CA ILE A 298 23.56 -1.34 27.69
C ILE A 298 22.08 -1.03 27.91
N LEU A 299 21.41 -1.75 28.83
CA LEU A 299 19.99 -1.52 29.13
C LEU A 299 19.72 -0.08 29.59
N THR A 300 20.58 0.47 30.45
CA THR A 300 20.45 1.85 30.92
C THR A 300 20.61 2.85 29.76
N HIS A 301 21.55 2.61 28.86
CA HIS A 301 21.75 3.44 27.66
C HIS A 301 20.56 3.36 26.70
N GLU A 302 20.08 2.16 26.40
CA GLU A 302 18.92 1.93 25.51
C GLU A 302 17.65 2.59 26.07
N LEU A 303 17.34 2.38 27.36
CA LEU A 303 16.18 2.99 28.01
C LEU A 303 16.22 4.53 27.97
N ALA A 304 17.40 5.11 28.19
CA ALA A 304 17.58 6.56 28.10
C ALA A 304 17.36 7.08 26.67
N LEU A 305 17.81 6.35 25.64
CA LEU A 305 17.60 6.74 24.23
C LEU A 305 16.12 6.57 23.83
N ILE A 306 15.47 5.49 24.25
CA ILE A 306 14.04 5.25 24.03
C ILE A 306 13.20 6.37 24.66
N GLY A 307 13.53 6.79 25.88
CA GLY A 307 12.85 7.88 26.57
C GLY A 307 13.04 9.24 25.89
N ARG A 308 14.24 9.54 25.38
CA ARG A 308 14.49 10.78 24.63
C ARG A 308 13.70 10.87 23.33
N MET A 309 13.41 9.74 22.71
CA MET A 309 12.68 9.69 21.43
C MET A 309 11.20 9.32 21.56
N ASP A 310 10.70 9.18 22.79
CA ASP A 310 9.30 8.86 23.09
C ASP A 310 8.79 7.56 22.44
N TYR A 311 9.66 6.54 22.36
CA TYR A 311 9.32 5.24 21.77
C TYR A 311 8.81 4.21 22.78
N ALA A 312 8.68 4.55 24.05
CA ALA A 312 8.23 3.61 25.07
C ALA A 312 6.87 2.94 24.79
N PRO A 313 5.81 3.68 24.33
CA PRO A 313 4.53 3.07 23.96
C PRO A 313 4.64 1.97 22.89
N TYR A 314 5.58 2.16 21.95
CA TYR A 314 5.83 1.20 20.88
C TYR A 314 6.39 -0.12 21.40
N PHE A 315 7.41 -0.08 22.26
CA PHE A 315 7.99 -1.27 22.87
C PHE A 315 6.97 -2.01 23.75
N LEU A 316 6.15 -1.28 24.51
CA LEU A 316 5.08 -1.87 25.33
C LEU A 316 4.06 -2.62 24.48
N THR A 317 3.61 -2.04 23.37
CA THR A 317 2.65 -2.67 22.46
C THR A 317 3.19 -3.96 21.85
N VAL A 318 4.43 -3.93 21.35
CA VAL A 318 5.07 -5.15 20.81
C VAL A 318 5.22 -6.21 21.90
N HIS A 319 5.63 -5.81 23.11
CA HIS A 319 5.69 -6.71 24.25
C HIS A 319 4.33 -7.33 24.59
N SER A 320 3.24 -6.55 24.60
CA SER A 320 1.87 -7.05 24.83
C SER A 320 1.46 -8.09 23.79
N ILE A 321 1.74 -7.84 22.50
CA ILE A 321 1.46 -8.80 21.40
C ILE A 321 2.26 -10.10 21.60
N VAL A 322 3.57 -9.99 21.86
CA VAL A 322 4.46 -11.13 22.07
C VAL A 322 4.06 -11.93 23.31
N ARG A 323 3.73 -11.25 24.42
CA ARG A 323 3.27 -11.85 25.67
C ARG A 323 1.97 -12.62 25.45
N HIS A 324 1.01 -12.04 24.72
CA HIS A 324 -0.23 -12.73 24.36
C HIS A 324 0.05 -13.99 23.53
N ALA A 325 0.85 -13.87 22.46
CA ALA A 325 1.20 -15.01 21.61
C ALA A 325 1.84 -16.15 22.41
N ARG A 326 2.80 -15.84 23.28
CA ARG A 326 3.45 -16.82 24.17
C ARG A 326 2.48 -17.45 25.16
N SER A 327 1.54 -16.68 25.73
CA SER A 327 0.50 -17.20 26.65
C SER A 327 -0.40 -18.24 25.99
N GLN A 328 -0.59 -18.14 24.68
CA GLN A 328 -1.37 -19.08 23.86
C GLN A 328 -0.51 -20.21 23.28
N GLY A 329 0.78 -20.28 23.63
CA GLY A 329 1.73 -21.24 23.08
C GLY A 329 2.00 -21.05 21.58
N ILE A 330 1.84 -19.83 21.05
CA ILE A 330 2.17 -19.49 19.67
C ILE A 330 3.66 -19.16 19.60
N LEU A 331 4.39 -19.82 18.70
CA LEU A 331 5.79 -19.50 18.47
C LEU A 331 5.92 -18.13 17.80
N CYS A 332 6.78 -17.28 18.37
CA CYS A 332 7.09 -15.96 17.83
C CYS A 332 8.57 -15.61 17.99
N GLN A 333 9.12 -14.86 17.04
CA GLN A 333 10.52 -14.43 17.06
C GLN A 333 10.66 -13.05 16.40
N GLY A 334 11.23 -12.08 17.11
CA GLY A 334 11.64 -10.80 16.53
C GLY A 334 12.81 -10.96 15.56
N ARG A 335 12.80 -10.19 14.48
CA ARG A 335 13.82 -10.20 13.40
C ARG A 335 14.31 -8.79 13.07
N GLY A 336 15.29 -8.71 12.17
CA GLY A 336 15.82 -7.44 11.69
C GLY A 336 16.67 -6.71 12.74
N SER A 337 16.63 -5.38 12.71
CA SER A 337 17.40 -4.52 13.61
C SER A 337 16.96 -4.61 15.07
N ALA A 338 15.73 -5.04 15.35
CA ALA A 338 15.25 -5.28 16.71
C ALA A 338 16.13 -6.28 17.48
N ALA A 339 16.82 -7.19 16.78
CA ALA A 339 17.74 -8.15 17.37
C ALA A 339 19.00 -7.51 18.00
N ASN A 340 19.28 -6.23 17.69
CA ASN A 340 20.39 -5.49 18.27
C ASN A 340 20.06 -4.84 19.62
N SER A 341 18.82 -4.96 20.11
CA SER A 341 18.37 -4.33 21.36
C SER A 341 18.37 -5.32 22.52
N ALA A 342 19.08 -4.96 23.59
CA ALA A 342 19.02 -5.66 24.88
C ALA A 342 17.64 -5.55 25.52
N VAL A 343 16.94 -4.41 25.38
CA VAL A 343 15.55 -4.24 25.85
C VAL A 343 14.63 -5.25 25.17
N CYS A 344 14.71 -5.39 23.84
CA CYS A 344 13.95 -6.40 23.11
C CYS A 344 14.24 -7.85 23.57
N TYR A 345 15.50 -8.15 23.92
CA TYR A 345 15.90 -9.46 24.42
C TYR A 345 15.26 -9.76 25.78
N VAL A 346 15.39 -8.86 26.76
CA VAL A 346 14.88 -9.11 28.12
C VAL A 346 13.35 -9.11 28.19
N LEU A 347 12.68 -8.39 27.28
CA LEU A 347 11.22 -8.47 27.09
C LEU A 347 10.78 -9.73 26.34
N GLY A 348 11.71 -10.58 25.88
CA GLY A 348 11.41 -11.80 25.14
C GLY A 348 10.89 -11.58 23.72
N ILE A 349 11.08 -10.38 23.16
CA ILE A 349 10.75 -10.07 21.77
C ILE A 349 11.77 -10.75 20.85
N THR A 350 13.05 -10.68 21.19
CA THR A 350 14.15 -11.33 20.46
C THR A 350 14.79 -12.44 21.30
N ALA A 351 15.66 -13.24 20.67
CA ALA A 351 16.29 -14.40 21.31
C ALA A 351 17.83 -14.32 21.33
N ILE A 352 18.40 -13.18 20.91
CA ILE A 352 19.85 -12.98 20.85
C ILE A 352 20.31 -12.32 22.15
N ASP A 353 21.17 -13.04 22.89
CA ASP A 353 21.74 -12.56 24.15
C ASP A 353 22.83 -11.49 23.88
N PRO A 354 22.63 -10.24 24.36
CA PRO A 354 23.60 -9.15 24.16
C PRO A 354 24.93 -9.42 24.86
N ALA A 355 24.97 -10.27 25.90
CA ALA A 355 26.23 -10.64 26.57
C ALA A 355 27.17 -11.47 25.67
N ARG A 356 26.62 -12.11 24.63
CA ARG A 356 27.37 -13.02 23.73
C ARG A 356 27.67 -12.40 22.38
N THR A 357 27.10 -11.24 22.07
CA THR A 357 27.21 -10.62 20.75
C THR A 357 27.29 -9.10 20.87
N SER A 358 28.30 -8.50 20.22
CA SER A 358 28.45 -7.04 20.15
C SER A 358 27.68 -6.49 18.95
N LEU A 359 26.38 -6.24 19.13
CA LEU A 359 25.52 -5.62 18.11
C LEU A 359 25.34 -4.12 18.40
N LEU A 360 25.25 -3.31 17.34
CA LEU A 360 25.10 -1.85 17.45
C LEU A 360 23.61 -1.47 17.52
N PHE A 361 23.18 -0.94 18.67
CA PHE A 361 21.80 -0.48 18.91
C PHE A 361 21.43 0.72 18.03
N GLU A 362 22.39 1.59 17.70
CA GLU A 362 22.18 2.81 16.90
C GLU A 362 21.80 2.50 15.44
N ARG A 363 21.95 1.25 15.00
CA ARG A 363 21.40 0.78 13.71
C ARG A 363 19.89 0.56 13.77
N PHE A 364 19.35 0.31 14.96
CA PHE A 364 17.93 0.13 15.20
C PHE A 364 17.25 1.46 15.54
N VAL A 365 17.81 2.20 16.49
CA VAL A 365 17.21 3.39 17.09
C VAL A 365 18.26 4.51 17.04
N SER A 366 18.01 5.60 16.29
CA SER A 366 18.99 6.68 16.07
C SER A 366 18.36 8.07 16.18
N GLU A 367 18.96 8.89 17.04
CA GLU A 367 18.53 10.28 17.29
C GLU A 367 18.75 11.20 16.08
N GLU A 368 19.77 10.94 15.26
CA GLU A 368 20.08 11.71 14.06
C GLU A 368 19.05 11.48 12.95
N ARG A 369 18.57 10.24 12.80
CA ARG A 369 17.60 9.89 11.75
C ARG A 369 16.18 10.31 12.10
N ARG A 370 15.80 10.27 13.39
CA ARG A 370 14.40 10.51 13.86
C ARG A 370 13.35 9.74 13.05
N GLU A 371 13.74 8.58 12.54
CA GLU A 371 12.86 7.63 11.86
C GLU A 371 12.21 6.73 12.93
N PRO A 372 10.91 6.41 12.82
CA PRO A 372 10.28 5.46 13.72
C PRO A 372 10.97 4.08 13.64
N PRO A 373 11.21 3.40 14.77
CA PRO A 373 11.82 2.07 14.76
C PRO A 373 10.84 1.03 14.18
N ASP A 374 11.39 0.03 13.48
CA ASP A 374 10.60 -1.04 12.87
C ASP A 374 10.90 -2.39 13.57
N ILE A 375 9.94 -2.88 14.36
CA ILE A 375 10.02 -4.19 15.01
C ILE A 375 9.12 -5.18 14.26
N ASP A 376 9.79 -5.99 13.43
CA ASP A 376 9.20 -7.16 12.78
C ASP A 376 9.15 -8.34 13.75
N VAL A 377 7.98 -8.96 13.93
CA VAL A 377 7.84 -10.21 14.69
C VAL A 377 7.24 -11.30 13.80
N ASP A 378 7.98 -12.39 13.63
CA ASP A 378 7.52 -13.57 12.90
C ASP A 378 6.70 -14.48 13.83
N PHE A 379 5.47 -14.82 13.43
CA PHE A 379 4.61 -15.76 14.14
C PHE A 379 4.45 -17.08 13.38
N GLU A 380 4.07 -18.14 14.10
CA GLU A 380 3.65 -19.42 13.52
C GLU A 380 2.57 -19.21 12.45
N HIS A 381 2.85 -19.63 11.20
CA HIS A 381 1.98 -19.36 10.04
C HIS A 381 0.51 -19.78 10.26
N ALA A 382 0.28 -20.97 10.82
CA ALA A 382 -1.06 -21.51 11.03
C ALA A 382 -1.87 -20.78 12.11
N ARG A 383 -1.19 -20.12 13.06
CA ARG A 383 -1.83 -19.49 14.24
C ARG A 383 -1.76 -17.97 14.24
N ARG A 384 -1.08 -17.37 13.27
CA ARG A 384 -0.96 -15.92 13.11
C ARG A 384 -2.29 -15.18 13.06
N GLU A 385 -3.32 -15.78 12.46
CA GLU A 385 -4.65 -15.16 12.43
C GLU A 385 -5.20 -14.91 13.85
N GLN A 386 -4.89 -15.76 14.82
CA GLN A 386 -5.31 -15.59 16.21
C GLN A 386 -4.72 -14.31 16.81
N VAL A 387 -3.45 -14.01 16.49
CA VAL A 387 -2.76 -12.79 16.94
C VAL A 387 -3.38 -11.55 16.28
N ILE A 388 -3.67 -11.62 14.98
CA ILE A 388 -4.33 -10.53 14.23
C ILE A 388 -5.70 -10.21 14.84
N GLN A 389 -6.51 -11.23 15.10
CA GLN A 389 -7.84 -11.04 15.68
C GLN A 389 -7.77 -10.57 17.14
N TRP A 390 -6.74 -11.00 17.89
CA TRP A 390 -6.49 -10.46 19.23
C TRP A 390 -6.16 -8.97 19.18
N ILE A 391 -5.32 -8.51 18.25
CA ILE A 391 -5.02 -7.08 18.08
C ILE A 391 -6.31 -6.29 17.82
N TYR A 392 -7.16 -6.74 16.88
CA TYR A 392 -8.44 -6.07 16.64
C TYR A 392 -9.37 -6.08 17.86
N GLY A 393 -9.36 -7.15 18.66
CA GLY A 393 -10.17 -7.25 19.87
C GLY A 393 -9.65 -6.40 21.03
N HIS A 394 -8.32 -6.32 21.18
CA HIS A 394 -7.65 -5.63 22.28
C HIS A 394 -7.65 -4.11 22.09
N TYR A 395 -7.22 -3.64 20.91
CA TYR A 395 -7.14 -2.21 20.60
C TYR A 395 -8.46 -1.66 20.02
N GLY A 396 -9.30 -2.54 19.48
CA GLY A 396 -10.55 -2.15 18.82
C GLY A 396 -10.37 -1.87 17.33
N ARG A 397 -11.41 -2.17 16.55
CA ARG A 397 -11.40 -2.02 15.09
C ARG A 397 -11.34 -0.57 14.60
N ASN A 398 -11.68 0.40 15.44
CA ASN A 398 -11.57 1.81 15.06
C ASN A 398 -10.18 2.39 15.33
N HIS A 399 -9.26 1.59 15.88
CA HIS A 399 -7.93 2.04 16.31
C HIS A 399 -6.80 1.24 15.65
N ALA A 400 -7.13 0.10 15.04
CA ALA A 400 -6.19 -0.83 14.45
C ALA A 400 -6.63 -1.26 13.05
N ALA A 401 -5.76 -1.12 12.05
CA ALA A 401 -5.97 -1.66 10.72
C ALA A 401 -4.64 -2.01 10.05
N LEU A 402 -4.70 -2.88 9.05
CA LEU A 402 -3.54 -3.20 8.23
C LEU A 402 -3.23 -2.06 7.25
N THR A 403 -1.97 -1.89 6.88
CA THR A 403 -1.61 -1.04 5.74
C THR A 403 -2.08 -1.67 4.43
N ALA A 404 -2.32 -0.84 3.42
CA ALA A 404 -2.51 -1.34 2.07
C ALA A 404 -1.16 -1.67 1.41
N VAL A 405 -1.23 -2.42 0.33
CA VAL A 405 -0.17 -2.55 -0.67
C VAL A 405 -0.73 -2.03 -1.96
N VAL A 406 -0.18 -0.93 -2.45
CA VAL A 406 -0.50 -0.40 -3.77
C VAL A 406 0.10 -1.33 -4.82
N THR A 407 -0.75 -2.16 -5.42
CA THR A 407 -0.29 -3.09 -6.45
C THR A 407 -0.07 -2.32 -7.74
N ARG A 408 1.21 -2.14 -8.10
CA ARG A 408 1.63 -1.40 -9.30
C ARG A 408 1.82 -2.33 -10.49
N TYR A 409 1.54 -1.81 -11.69
CA TYR A 409 1.78 -2.51 -12.94
C TYR A 409 3.25 -2.88 -13.11
N ARG A 410 3.52 -4.17 -13.32
CA ARG A 410 4.82 -4.71 -13.78
C ARG A 410 4.79 -4.85 -15.30
N ALA A 411 5.97 -4.88 -15.93
CA ALA A 411 6.11 -4.89 -17.40
C ALA A 411 5.21 -5.93 -18.10
N LYS A 412 5.23 -7.20 -17.66
CA LYS A 412 4.37 -8.25 -18.23
C LYS A 412 2.87 -7.98 -18.06
N GLY A 413 2.47 -7.48 -16.89
CA GLY A 413 1.07 -7.16 -16.59
C GLY A 413 0.56 -5.97 -17.39
N ALA A 414 1.38 -4.93 -17.55
CA ALA A 414 1.07 -3.77 -18.39
C ALA A 414 0.91 -4.18 -19.85
N LEU A 415 1.90 -4.89 -20.40
CA LEU A 415 1.86 -5.37 -21.78
C LEU A 415 0.65 -6.26 -22.05
N ARG A 416 0.31 -7.16 -21.13
CA ARG A 416 -0.83 -8.05 -21.28
C ARG A 416 -2.15 -7.29 -21.33
N ASP A 417 -2.36 -6.35 -20.41
CA ASP A 417 -3.62 -5.59 -20.36
C ASP A 417 -3.75 -4.63 -21.54
N VAL A 418 -2.67 -3.91 -21.90
CA VAL A 418 -2.67 -3.02 -23.07
C VAL A 418 -2.82 -3.83 -24.35
N GLY A 419 -2.13 -4.97 -24.50
CA GLY A 419 -2.26 -5.83 -25.67
C GLY A 419 -3.71 -6.31 -25.88
N LYS A 420 -4.42 -6.65 -24.80
CA LYS A 420 -5.84 -7.01 -24.85
C LYS A 420 -6.72 -5.83 -25.30
N VAL A 421 -6.49 -4.64 -24.76
CA VAL A 421 -7.20 -3.42 -25.18
C VAL A 421 -6.93 -3.11 -26.64
N MET A 422 -5.69 -3.28 -27.07
CA MET A 422 -5.27 -3.13 -28.45
C MET A 422 -5.69 -4.33 -29.30
N GLY A 423 -6.56 -5.24 -28.86
CA GLY A 423 -7.10 -6.33 -29.68
C GLY A 423 -6.04 -7.29 -30.26
N LEU A 424 -4.85 -7.37 -29.64
CA LEU A 424 -3.81 -8.29 -30.09
C LEU A 424 -4.21 -9.74 -29.75
N PRO A 425 -3.91 -10.73 -30.62
CA PRO A 425 -4.14 -12.14 -30.33
C PRO A 425 -3.39 -12.58 -29.07
N GLU A 426 -3.99 -13.48 -28.27
CA GLU A 426 -3.40 -13.92 -27.00
C GLU A 426 -2.04 -14.62 -27.18
N ASP A 427 -1.85 -15.35 -28.28
CA ASP A 427 -0.57 -15.95 -28.63
C ASP A 427 0.52 -14.90 -28.86
N LEU A 428 0.18 -13.79 -29.52
CA LEU A 428 1.11 -12.68 -29.75
C LEU A 428 1.48 -12.00 -28.43
N ILE A 429 0.49 -11.74 -27.56
CA ILE A 429 0.71 -11.17 -26.23
C ILE A 429 1.62 -12.09 -25.39
N ARG A 430 1.36 -13.41 -25.43
CA ARG A 430 2.18 -14.40 -24.71
C ARG A 430 3.62 -14.37 -25.19
N THR A 431 3.84 -14.38 -26.51
CA THR A 431 5.19 -14.30 -27.10
C THR A 431 5.92 -13.02 -26.69
N LEU A 432 5.27 -11.85 -26.85
CA LEU A 432 5.85 -10.56 -26.45
C LEU A 432 6.16 -10.50 -24.95
N SER A 433 5.27 -11.02 -24.10
CA SER A 433 5.47 -11.04 -22.65
C SER A 433 6.53 -12.06 -22.18
N GLY A 434 6.76 -13.11 -22.98
CA GLY A 434 7.76 -14.14 -22.74
C GLY A 434 9.20 -13.62 -22.88
N GLN A 435 9.42 -12.65 -23.77
CA GLN A 435 10.74 -12.03 -23.97
C GLN A 435 11.14 -11.04 -22.89
N ILE A 436 10.21 -10.66 -22.01
CA ILE A 436 10.52 -9.81 -20.86
C ILE A 436 11.21 -10.70 -19.80
N TRP A 437 12.55 -10.72 -19.83
CA TRP A 437 13.38 -11.40 -18.84
C TRP A 437 13.69 -10.50 -17.64
N GLY A 438 13.50 -11.04 -16.42
CA GLY A 438 13.86 -10.38 -15.16
C GLY A 438 12.84 -9.38 -14.61
N TRP A 439 13.09 -8.93 -13.37
CA TRP A 439 12.32 -7.92 -12.63
C TRP A 439 12.49 -6.49 -13.21
N GLY A 440 12.97 -6.37 -14.45
CA GLY A 440 13.33 -5.11 -15.08
C GLY A 440 12.11 -4.25 -15.39
N ARG A 441 12.21 -2.95 -15.07
CA ARG A 441 11.25 -1.90 -15.49
C ARG A 441 11.33 -1.56 -16.99
N LYS A 442 12.26 -2.16 -17.74
CA LYS A 442 12.51 -1.84 -19.16
C LYS A 442 12.09 -2.99 -20.07
N LEU A 443 11.37 -2.66 -21.13
CA LEU A 443 11.17 -3.53 -22.28
C LEU A 443 12.46 -3.47 -23.11
N ASP A 444 13.15 -4.60 -23.23
CA ASP A 444 14.35 -4.72 -24.07
C ASP A 444 13.94 -4.90 -25.53
N GLU A 445 14.19 -3.87 -26.35
CA GLU A 445 13.88 -3.92 -27.79
C GLU A 445 14.76 -4.93 -28.53
N GLY A 446 15.96 -5.23 -28.01
CA GLY A 446 16.87 -6.23 -28.60
C GLY A 446 16.29 -7.64 -28.53
N ALA A 447 15.78 -8.04 -27.37
CA ALA A 447 15.14 -9.35 -27.16
C ALA A 447 13.82 -9.52 -27.96
N LEU A 448 13.15 -8.43 -28.30
CA LEU A 448 11.92 -8.46 -29.10
C LEU A 448 12.20 -8.71 -30.59
N ASN A 449 13.33 -8.21 -31.11
CA ASN A 449 13.72 -8.44 -32.51
C ASN A 449 14.00 -9.91 -32.83
N GLU A 450 14.40 -10.72 -31.84
CA GLU A 450 14.68 -12.16 -32.01
C GLU A 450 13.41 -13.02 -32.20
N THR A 451 12.22 -12.45 -32.02
CA THR A 451 10.94 -13.20 -32.09
C THR A 451 10.34 -13.32 -33.49
N GLY A 452 10.91 -12.65 -34.49
CA GLY A 452 10.33 -12.57 -35.83
C GLY A 452 9.04 -11.75 -35.91
N ILE A 453 8.67 -11.02 -34.85
CA ILE A 453 7.55 -10.08 -34.84
C ILE A 453 7.99 -8.78 -35.52
N ASP A 454 7.19 -8.29 -36.45
CA ASP A 454 7.43 -6.99 -37.08
C ASP A 454 7.14 -5.85 -36.10
N LEU A 455 8.19 -5.35 -35.45
CA LEU A 455 8.11 -4.20 -34.55
C LEU A 455 7.88 -2.87 -35.27
N SER A 456 7.85 -2.84 -36.61
CA SER A 456 7.46 -1.64 -37.35
C SER A 456 5.94 -1.43 -37.37
N ASP A 457 5.16 -2.49 -37.12
CA ASP A 457 3.70 -2.43 -37.03
C ASP A 457 3.27 -1.36 -36.01
N ARG A 458 2.44 -0.43 -36.47
CA ARG A 458 2.03 0.74 -35.67
C ARG A 458 1.26 0.33 -34.40
N ARG A 459 0.43 -0.72 -34.47
CA ARG A 459 -0.39 -1.19 -33.37
C ARG A 459 0.47 -1.87 -32.31
N ILE A 460 1.48 -2.63 -32.73
CA ILE A 460 2.47 -3.23 -31.81
C ILE A 460 3.31 -2.14 -31.14
N ARG A 461 3.85 -1.19 -31.89
CA ARG A 461 4.63 -0.06 -31.30
C ARG A 461 3.82 0.72 -30.28
N LEU A 462 2.59 1.11 -30.63
CA LEU A 462 1.72 1.84 -29.74
C LEU A 462 1.38 1.01 -28.48
N THR A 463 1.20 -0.31 -28.61
CA THR A 463 1.03 -1.22 -27.47
C THR A 463 2.23 -1.17 -26.53
N LEU A 464 3.46 -1.22 -27.07
CA LEU A 464 4.69 -1.18 -26.27
C LEU A 464 4.85 0.17 -25.57
N ASP A 465 4.61 1.29 -26.25
CA ASP A 465 4.74 2.64 -25.68
C ASP A 465 3.70 2.91 -24.58
N LEU A 466 2.45 2.50 -24.80
CA LEU A 466 1.40 2.61 -23.78
C LEU A 466 1.65 1.67 -22.60
N ALA A 467 2.16 0.47 -22.85
CA ALA A 467 2.56 -0.44 -21.78
C ALA A 467 3.68 0.16 -20.93
N ARG A 468 4.67 0.82 -21.54
CA ARG A 468 5.73 1.55 -20.81
C ARG A 468 5.14 2.63 -19.90
N CYS A 469 4.17 3.40 -20.39
CA CYS A 469 3.49 4.42 -19.60
C CYS A 469 2.74 3.85 -18.38
N LEU A 470 2.23 2.62 -18.45
CA LEU A 470 1.57 1.98 -17.31
C LEU A 470 2.55 1.37 -16.30
N ILE A 471 3.81 1.11 -16.64
CA ILE A 471 4.75 0.50 -15.68
C ILE A 471 4.90 1.39 -14.44
N GLY A 472 4.67 0.82 -13.26
CA GLY A 472 4.71 1.55 -11.98
C GLY A 472 3.42 2.28 -11.61
N VAL A 473 2.44 2.38 -12.51
CA VAL A 473 1.13 2.98 -12.21
C VAL A 473 0.35 2.07 -11.24
N PRO A 474 -0.32 2.64 -10.22
CA PRO A 474 -1.21 1.91 -9.32
C PRO A 474 -2.37 1.23 -10.06
N ARG A 475 -2.64 -0.04 -9.75
CA ARG A 475 -3.74 -0.82 -10.35
C ARG A 475 -4.90 -1.05 -9.38
N HIS A 476 -4.60 -1.42 -8.15
CA HIS A 476 -5.57 -1.68 -7.09
C HIS A 476 -4.87 -1.76 -5.73
N LEU A 477 -5.65 -1.66 -4.66
CA LEU A 477 -5.19 -1.93 -3.30
C LEU A 477 -5.28 -3.42 -2.97
N SER A 478 -4.21 -3.92 -2.38
CA SER A 478 -4.13 -5.22 -1.73
C SER A 478 -3.86 -5.02 -0.24
N GLN A 479 -3.99 -6.07 0.56
CA GLN A 479 -3.65 -6.01 1.98
C GLN A 479 -2.15 -6.21 2.19
N HIS A 480 -1.52 -5.45 3.09
CA HIS A 480 -0.18 -5.77 3.54
C HIS A 480 -0.17 -7.13 4.23
N PRO A 481 0.90 -7.94 4.05
CA PRO A 481 0.94 -9.24 4.67
C PRO A 481 0.70 -9.16 6.17
N GLY A 482 1.29 -8.19 6.89
CA GLY A 482 1.21 -8.10 8.36
C GLY A 482 1.41 -6.73 9.01
N GLY A 483 1.41 -5.65 8.25
CA GLY A 483 1.80 -4.33 8.76
C GLY A 483 0.59 -3.66 9.35
N PHE A 484 0.57 -3.49 10.68
CA PHE A 484 -0.50 -2.85 11.41
C PHE A 484 -0.15 -1.41 11.73
N VAL A 485 -1.11 -0.51 11.52
CA VAL A 485 -1.13 0.81 12.14
C VAL A 485 -2.03 0.73 13.36
N LEU A 486 -1.50 1.16 14.49
CA LEU A 486 -2.22 1.24 15.77
C LEU A 486 -2.24 2.71 16.22
N THR A 487 -3.37 3.14 16.77
CA THR A 487 -3.58 4.54 17.17
C THR A 487 -4.32 4.61 18.49
N ARG A 488 -3.97 5.58 19.33
CA ARG A 488 -4.73 5.88 20.55
C ARG A 488 -6.09 6.48 20.21
N ASP A 489 -6.07 7.50 19.36
CA ASP A 489 -7.28 8.10 18.80
C ASP A 489 -7.88 7.23 17.70
N ARG A 490 -9.05 7.62 17.20
CA ARG A 490 -9.73 6.89 16.12
C ARG A 490 -8.94 6.96 14.82
N LEU A 491 -8.52 5.80 14.32
CA LEU A 491 -7.82 5.64 13.04
C LEU A 491 -8.69 6.07 11.86
N ASP A 492 -10.00 5.81 11.92
CA ASP A 492 -10.96 6.21 10.87
C ASP A 492 -11.27 7.73 10.84
N GLU A 493 -10.61 8.51 11.70
CA GLU A 493 -10.55 9.98 11.62
C GLU A 493 -9.22 10.51 11.07
N LEU A 494 -8.23 9.62 10.86
CA LEU A 494 -6.93 9.94 10.25
C LEU A 494 -6.85 9.47 8.80
N VAL A 495 -7.45 8.32 8.48
CA VAL A 495 -7.44 7.74 7.14
C VAL A 495 -8.68 6.86 6.94
N PRO A 496 -9.30 6.82 5.75
CA PRO A 496 -10.42 5.92 5.51
C PRO A 496 -10.00 4.45 5.66
N ILE A 497 -10.88 3.67 6.30
CA ILE A 497 -10.70 2.23 6.49
C ILE A 497 -11.65 1.48 5.55
N GLU A 498 -11.16 0.44 4.89
CA GLU A 498 -11.97 -0.46 4.08
C GLU A 498 -11.82 -1.94 4.47
N PRO A 499 -12.86 -2.76 4.26
CA PRO A 499 -12.75 -4.21 4.41
C PRO A 499 -11.69 -4.80 3.47
N ALA A 500 -10.88 -5.71 4.01
CA ALA A 500 -9.90 -6.46 3.22
C ALA A 500 -10.57 -7.59 2.42
N ALA A 501 -9.78 -8.32 1.62
CA ALA A 501 -10.29 -9.49 0.89
C ALA A 501 -10.52 -10.69 1.80
N MET A 502 -9.73 -10.80 2.87
CA MET A 502 -9.90 -11.83 3.87
C MET A 502 -10.93 -11.39 4.90
N ASP A 503 -11.78 -12.34 5.31
CA ASP A 503 -12.82 -12.10 6.31
C ASP A 503 -12.24 -11.53 7.60
N ALA A 504 -13.01 -10.64 8.23
CA ALA A 504 -12.68 -10.02 9.50
C ALA A 504 -11.34 -9.25 9.52
N ARG A 505 -10.82 -8.83 8.36
CA ARG A 505 -9.68 -7.92 8.25
C ARG A 505 -10.08 -6.60 7.60
N GLN A 506 -9.35 -5.55 7.92
CA GLN A 506 -9.54 -4.22 7.37
C GLN A 506 -8.18 -3.58 7.06
N ILE A 507 -8.17 -2.71 6.05
CA ILE A 507 -6.98 -1.99 5.61
C ILE A 507 -7.26 -0.49 5.60
N ILE A 508 -6.22 0.31 5.84
CA ILE A 508 -6.22 1.73 5.49
C ILE A 508 -5.87 1.88 4.00
N GLU A 509 -6.21 3.01 3.40
CA GLU A 509 -5.95 3.24 1.97
C GLU A 509 -4.48 3.54 1.62
N TRP A 510 -3.65 3.80 2.63
CA TRP A 510 -2.24 4.17 2.49
C TRP A 510 -1.31 2.96 2.60
N ASP A 511 -0.25 2.97 1.80
CA ASP A 511 0.79 1.95 1.86
C ASP A 511 1.89 2.29 2.87
N LYS A 512 2.90 1.42 2.93
CA LYS A 512 4.06 1.58 3.82
C LYS A 512 4.76 2.93 3.61
N ASP A 513 4.99 3.32 2.36
CA ASP A 513 5.77 4.51 2.06
C ASP A 513 4.95 5.77 2.43
N ASP A 514 3.63 5.72 2.20
CA ASP A 514 2.72 6.80 2.58
C ASP A 514 2.68 7.00 4.13
N ILE A 515 2.61 5.93 4.91
CA ILE A 515 2.61 6.06 6.39
C ILE A 515 3.97 6.48 6.95
N ASP A 516 5.07 6.10 6.30
CA ASP A 516 6.42 6.52 6.67
C ASP A 516 6.58 8.04 6.48
N VAL A 517 6.03 8.60 5.39
CA VAL A 517 6.00 10.06 5.13
C VAL A 517 5.26 10.82 6.24
N LEU A 518 4.15 10.28 6.72
CA LEU A 518 3.36 10.87 7.80
C LEU A 518 3.89 10.52 9.20
N LYS A 519 4.98 9.74 9.28
CA LYS A 519 5.62 9.29 10.52
C LYS A 519 4.69 8.47 11.42
N PHE A 520 3.78 7.72 10.83
CA PHE A 520 2.94 6.78 11.57
C PHE A 520 3.78 5.54 11.90
N MET A 521 3.69 5.07 13.14
CA MET A 521 4.36 3.84 13.55
C MET A 521 3.59 2.62 13.05
N LYS A 522 4.33 1.58 12.67
CA LYS A 522 3.77 0.29 12.27
C LYS A 522 4.36 -0.85 13.07
N VAL A 523 3.54 -1.88 13.29
CA VAL A 523 3.98 -3.17 13.84
C VAL A 523 3.78 -4.23 12.79
N ASP A 524 4.85 -4.95 12.44
CA ASP A 524 4.80 -6.00 11.45
C ASP A 524 4.59 -7.37 12.11
N VAL A 525 3.35 -7.82 12.09
CA VAL A 525 2.92 -9.15 12.55
C VAL A 525 3.14 -10.12 11.40
N LEU A 526 4.35 -10.64 11.20
CA LEU A 526 4.72 -11.48 10.04
C LEU A 526 4.44 -12.97 10.28
N HIS A 527 4.70 -13.80 9.26
CA HIS A 527 4.66 -15.25 9.40
C HIS A 527 5.99 -15.86 9.03
N TRP A 528 6.39 -16.88 9.79
CA TRP A 528 7.45 -17.78 9.39
C TRP A 528 6.90 -19.20 9.27
N CYS A 529 7.25 -19.87 8.18
CA CYS A 529 6.99 -21.29 8.04
C CYS A 529 8.06 -22.04 8.84
N TRP A 530 7.75 -22.36 10.09
CA TRP A 530 8.56 -23.27 10.88
C TRP A 530 8.42 -24.68 10.32
N PRO A 531 9.50 -25.45 10.19
CA PRO A 531 9.39 -26.87 9.88
C PRO A 531 8.45 -27.50 10.91
N ASP A 532 7.41 -28.21 10.47
CA ASP A 532 6.49 -28.91 11.36
C ASP A 532 7.30 -29.82 12.29
N GLY A 533 7.47 -29.40 13.54
CA GLY A 533 8.11 -30.16 14.59
C GLY A 533 7.25 -31.30 15.11
N LYS A 534 6.14 -31.64 14.43
CA LYS A 534 5.30 -32.80 14.76
C LYS A 534 5.95 -34.09 14.23
N GLY A 535 7.08 -34.45 14.82
CA GLY A 535 7.40 -35.87 14.98
C GLY A 535 6.31 -36.49 15.88
N GLY A 536 5.82 -37.68 15.53
CA GLY A 536 4.70 -38.35 16.19
C GLY A 536 4.96 -38.87 17.60
N ASP A 537 5.76 -38.19 18.41
CA ASP A 537 5.79 -38.39 19.86
C ASP A 537 5.57 -37.04 20.55
N GLY A 538 4.84 -37.04 21.67
CA GLY A 538 4.45 -35.84 22.40
C GLY A 538 5.60 -35.12 23.13
N SER A 539 6.85 -35.20 22.66
CA SER A 539 7.95 -34.42 23.23
C SER A 539 8.01 -33.01 22.61
N CYS A 540 7.60 -32.02 23.41
CA CYS A 540 7.81 -30.62 23.08
C CYS A 540 9.33 -30.30 23.18
N CYS A 541 10.06 -30.40 22.07
CA CYS A 541 11.43 -29.90 21.99
C CYS A 541 11.42 -28.38 22.28
N ARG A 542 11.81 -27.96 23.49
CA ARG A 542 12.06 -26.55 23.81
C ARG A 542 13.28 -26.08 22.99
N LEU A 543 13.02 -25.46 21.85
CA LEU A 543 14.03 -24.78 21.01
C LEU A 543 14.59 -23.49 21.63
N ILE A 544 14.18 -23.15 22.86
CA ILE A 544 14.51 -21.89 23.53
C ILE A 544 15.97 -21.86 24.02
N SER A 545 16.66 -23.01 24.13
CA SER A 545 18.11 -23.07 24.43
C SER A 545 18.73 -24.44 24.08
N PRO A 546 18.99 -24.76 22.81
CA PRO A 546 19.94 -25.84 22.51
C PRO A 546 21.35 -25.38 22.94
N PRO A 547 22.14 -26.19 23.65
CA PRO A 547 23.51 -25.83 23.98
C PRO A 547 24.30 -25.59 22.69
N ALA A 548 24.95 -24.43 22.59
CA ALA A 548 25.80 -24.05 21.47
C ALA A 548 27.01 -25.00 21.43
N GLY A 549 26.87 -26.14 20.75
CA GLY A 549 27.89 -27.18 20.78
C GLY A 549 27.46 -28.57 20.30
N TRP A 550 26.22 -28.75 19.81
CA TRP A 550 25.86 -30.02 19.16
C TRP A 550 26.72 -30.23 17.91
N ALA A 551 27.79 -31.01 18.01
CA ALA A 551 28.70 -31.35 16.91
C ALA A 551 27.99 -31.91 15.67
N CYS A 552 26.80 -32.49 15.86
CA CYS A 552 25.94 -32.96 14.76
C CYS A 552 25.40 -31.83 13.85
N VAL A 553 25.18 -30.61 14.35
CA VAL A 553 24.61 -29.52 13.53
C VAL A 553 25.63 -28.97 12.53
N PRO A 554 26.87 -28.60 12.91
CA PRO A 554 27.92 -28.26 11.95
C PRO A 554 28.25 -29.42 11.01
N ALA A 555 28.22 -30.68 11.51
CA ALA A 555 28.46 -31.86 10.69
C ALA A 555 27.36 -32.14 9.65
N CYS A 556 26.10 -31.80 9.95
CA CYS A 556 25.00 -31.92 8.99
C CYS A 556 25.05 -30.80 7.93
N LEU A 557 25.41 -29.58 8.36
CA LEU A 557 25.66 -28.43 7.47
C LEU A 557 26.85 -28.66 6.52
N SER A 558 27.90 -29.36 6.96
CA SER A 558 29.08 -29.68 6.15
C SER A 558 28.82 -30.80 5.13
N ARG A 559 27.93 -31.75 5.42
CA ARG A 559 27.62 -32.92 4.55
C ARG A 559 26.63 -32.66 3.40
N LYS A 560 26.38 -31.40 2.99
CA LYS A 560 25.41 -31.00 1.92
C LYS A 560 23.98 -31.56 2.09
N ARG A 561 23.58 -32.06 3.27
CA ARG A 561 22.19 -32.44 3.58
C ARG A 561 21.41 -31.20 4.05
N ARG A 562 21.23 -30.23 3.15
CA ARG A 562 20.63 -28.91 3.45
C ARG A 562 19.20 -28.71 2.92
N ARG A 563 18.58 -29.75 2.35
CA ARG A 563 17.30 -29.62 1.62
C ARG A 563 16.11 -29.14 2.45
N SER A 564 16.21 -29.14 3.78
CA SER A 564 15.14 -28.76 4.71
C SER A 564 15.64 -27.89 5.89
N ILE A 565 16.83 -27.29 5.76
CA ILE A 565 17.36 -26.33 6.75
C ILE A 565 17.01 -24.91 6.27
N PRO A 566 16.28 -24.11 7.08
CA PRO A 566 15.94 -22.73 6.73
C PRO A 566 17.20 -21.92 6.33
N ILE A 567 17.05 -21.00 5.37
CA ILE A 567 18.12 -20.10 4.85
C ILE A 567 19.21 -20.82 4.01
N CYS A 568 19.53 -22.08 4.28
CA CYS A 568 20.56 -22.84 3.56
C CYS A 568 20.08 -23.46 2.22
N SER A 569 18.77 -23.56 2.00
CA SER A 569 18.17 -24.18 0.81
C SER A 569 18.09 -23.24 -0.41
N SER A 570 18.18 -21.91 -0.21
CA SER A 570 18.11 -20.90 -1.28
C SER A 570 19.39 -20.77 -2.11
N TRP A 571 20.48 -21.44 -1.72
CA TRP A 571 21.79 -21.41 -2.37
C TRP A 571 22.13 -22.68 -3.18
N MET A 572 21.14 -23.50 -3.53
CA MET A 572 21.35 -24.63 -4.44
C MET A 572 20.99 -24.26 -5.87
N PRO A 573 21.90 -24.38 -6.86
CA PRO A 573 21.50 -24.35 -8.26
C PRO A 573 20.57 -25.52 -8.52
N THR A 574 19.36 -25.23 -9.02
CA THR A 574 18.48 -26.23 -9.61
C THR A 574 19.24 -26.92 -10.75
N ARG A 575 19.60 -28.19 -10.56
CA ARG A 575 20.03 -29.07 -11.66
C ARG A 575 18.83 -29.33 -12.56
N THR A 576 18.68 -28.53 -13.62
CA THR A 576 17.95 -28.93 -14.81
C THR A 576 18.76 -30.02 -15.50
N VAL A 577 18.17 -31.21 -15.60
CA VAL A 577 18.63 -32.25 -16.52
C VAL A 577 18.13 -31.84 -17.91
N THR A 578 18.99 -31.20 -18.68
CA THR A 578 18.82 -31.06 -20.13
C THR A 578 20.00 -31.78 -20.78
N GLY A 579 19.72 -32.90 -21.43
CA GLY A 579 20.68 -33.56 -22.28
C GLY A 579 20.90 -32.72 -23.53
N GLN A 580 22.15 -32.33 -23.77
CA GLN A 580 22.75 -32.15 -25.10
C GLN A 580 24.22 -31.73 -24.95
N GLY A 581 25.10 -32.47 -25.65
CA GLY A 581 26.27 -31.98 -26.38
C GLY A 581 27.33 -31.17 -25.64
N TRP A 582 28.47 -31.81 -25.39
CA TRP A 582 29.74 -31.16 -25.09
C TRP A 582 30.34 -30.42 -26.31
N SER A 583 30.76 -29.17 -26.11
CA SER A 583 32.00 -28.54 -26.59
C SER A 583 32.04 -27.14 -25.96
N GLY A 584 33.11 -26.55 -25.44
CA GLY A 584 34.50 -26.91 -25.21
C GLY A 584 35.17 -25.57 -24.94
N TRP A 585 35.70 -25.31 -23.73
CA TRP A 585 36.56 -24.15 -23.48
C TRP A 585 37.68 -24.52 -22.51
N ARG A 586 38.91 -24.34 -23.00
CA ARG A 586 40.18 -24.52 -22.29
C ARG A 586 40.45 -23.32 -21.37
N CYS A 587 40.93 -23.60 -20.17
CA CYS A 587 41.88 -22.78 -19.41
C CYS A 587 42.79 -23.81 -18.72
N GLY A 588 44.10 -23.83 -18.95
CA GLY A 588 45.02 -22.79 -18.55
C GLY A 588 45.76 -23.31 -17.32
N SER A 589 46.94 -23.88 -17.57
CA SER A 589 47.81 -24.58 -16.64
C SER A 589 48.34 -23.71 -15.49
N SER A 590 48.33 -24.24 -14.26
CA SER A 590 49.39 -23.99 -13.29
C SER A 590 49.46 -25.12 -12.26
N THR A 591 50.67 -25.64 -12.13
CA THR A 591 51.18 -26.78 -11.35
C THR A 591 51.15 -26.56 -9.83
N ALA A 592 50.74 -27.58 -9.06
CA ALA A 592 51.37 -27.98 -7.79
C ALA A 592 50.79 -29.34 -7.32
N SER A 593 51.66 -30.35 -7.21
CA SER A 593 51.34 -31.71 -6.72
C SER A 593 51.21 -31.76 -5.19
N PRO A 594 50.43 -32.70 -4.62
CA PRO A 594 50.27 -32.88 -3.17
C PRO A 594 51.24 -33.94 -2.60
N PRO A 595 51.55 -33.95 -1.29
CA PRO A 595 52.12 -35.11 -0.63
C PRO A 595 51.04 -35.99 0.03
N SER A 596 51.26 -37.28 -0.15
CA SER A 596 50.57 -38.49 0.32
C SER A 596 50.62 -38.72 1.82
N TRP A 597 49.58 -39.36 2.40
CA TRP A 597 49.72 -40.39 3.46
C TRP A 597 48.63 -41.50 3.33
N PRO A 598 48.90 -42.75 3.77
CA PRO A 598 48.20 -43.99 3.42
C PRO A 598 47.27 -44.49 4.57
N PRO A 599 46.63 -45.69 4.48
CA PRO A 599 45.27 -45.95 4.97
C PRO A 599 45.19 -46.53 6.39
N ILE A 600 44.03 -46.42 7.04
CA ILE A 600 43.68 -47.20 8.24
C ILE A 600 42.42 -48.04 8.00
N HIS A 601 42.53 -49.28 8.46
CA HIS A 601 41.69 -50.45 8.26
C HIS A 601 40.22 -50.31 8.68
N ARG A 602 39.37 -51.00 7.92
CA ARG A 602 37.99 -51.38 8.27
C ARG A 602 37.99 -52.57 9.23
N THR A 603 37.14 -52.51 10.24
CA THR A 603 36.47 -53.68 10.83
C THR A 603 34.98 -53.37 11.00
N ALA A 604 34.17 -54.40 10.72
CA ALA A 604 32.71 -54.43 10.67
C ALA A 604 32.09 -54.22 12.07
N SER A 605 30.79 -53.99 12.30
CA SER A 605 29.55 -54.29 11.58
C SER A 605 28.38 -53.68 12.37
N CYS A 606 27.33 -53.15 11.71
CA CYS A 606 25.97 -53.31 12.21
C CYS A 606 24.94 -53.18 11.08
N TRP A 607 23.91 -54.01 11.18
CA TRP A 607 22.98 -54.44 10.14
C TRP A 607 21.88 -53.42 9.81
N ILE A 608 21.60 -53.22 8.51
CA ILE A 608 20.26 -52.88 8.00
C ILE A 608 20.05 -53.68 6.71
N ARG A 609 19.06 -54.58 6.69
CA ARG A 609 18.58 -55.24 5.47
C ARG A 609 17.40 -54.45 4.88
N PRO A 610 17.25 -54.41 3.54
CA PRO A 610 16.29 -53.57 2.81
C PRO A 610 15.03 -54.34 2.41
N VAL A 611 13.94 -53.64 2.09
CA VAL A 611 12.86 -54.16 1.23
C VAL A 611 12.39 -53.07 0.25
N PRO A 612 12.15 -53.39 -1.03
CA PRO A 612 12.05 -52.43 -2.13
C PRO A 612 10.61 -52.03 -2.48
N ILE A 613 10.48 -50.87 -3.11
CA ILE A 613 9.24 -50.39 -3.74
C ILE A 613 9.14 -50.99 -5.14
N THR A 614 8.07 -51.75 -5.41
CA THR A 614 7.65 -52.18 -6.75
C THR A 614 6.42 -51.39 -7.20
N CYS A 615 6.51 -50.80 -8.40
CA CYS A 615 5.40 -50.26 -9.17
C CYS A 615 4.63 -51.38 -9.88
N MET A 616 3.30 -51.28 -9.96
CA MET A 616 2.51 -51.68 -11.14
C MET A 616 1.01 -51.31 -10.98
N GLY A 617 0.39 -50.91 -12.10
CA GLY A 617 -1.02 -51.24 -12.39
C GLY A 617 -2.02 -50.09 -12.39
N ALA A 618 -2.67 -49.87 -13.54
CA ALA A 618 -3.56 -48.75 -13.86
C ALA A 618 -5.07 -49.09 -13.75
N ARG A 619 -5.87 -48.11 -13.27
CA ARG A 619 -7.27 -47.68 -13.63
C ARG A 619 -8.44 -48.71 -13.62
N PRO A 620 -9.74 -48.31 -13.67
CA PRO A 620 -10.43 -47.02 -13.40
C PRO A 620 -11.74 -47.15 -12.54
N SER A 621 -12.34 -46.03 -12.09
CA SER A 621 -13.79 -45.70 -12.20
C SER A 621 -14.36 -44.83 -11.04
N CYS A 622 -15.41 -44.08 -11.40
CA CYS A 622 -16.36 -43.34 -10.57
C CYS A 622 -15.99 -41.92 -10.08
N TRP A 623 -16.12 -40.96 -11.00
CA TRP A 623 -16.62 -39.61 -10.68
C TRP A 623 -18.04 -39.50 -11.21
N ARG A 624 -19.00 -39.19 -10.33
CA ARG A 624 -20.34 -38.69 -10.71
C ARG A 624 -20.36 -37.17 -10.53
N THR A 625 -20.93 -36.54 -11.55
CA THR A 625 -21.33 -35.15 -11.74
C THR A 625 -22.44 -34.70 -10.78
N TRP A 626 -22.68 -33.39 -10.69
CA TRP A 626 -23.93 -32.60 -10.51
C TRP A 626 -23.51 -31.19 -10.01
N SER A 627 -23.26 -30.19 -10.88
CA SER A 627 -24.16 -29.23 -11.53
C SER A 627 -24.79 -28.15 -10.62
N ARG A 628 -24.45 -26.89 -10.96
CA ARG A 628 -25.11 -25.58 -10.75
C ARG A 628 -26.36 -25.48 -9.85
N ALA A 629 -26.31 -24.51 -8.94
CA ALA A 629 -27.30 -23.45 -8.75
C ALA A 629 -26.55 -22.14 -8.42
#